data_AF-A0A0M3KK60-F1
#
_entry.id   AF-A0A0M3KK60-F1
#
_cell.length_a   1.000
_cell.length_b   1.000
_cell.length_c   1.000
_cell.angle_alpha   90.00
_cell.angle_beta   90.00
_cell.angle_gamma   90.00
#
_symmetry.space_group_name_H-M   'P 1'
#
loop_
_entity.id
_entity.type
_entity.pdbx_description
1 polymer ?
#
loop_
_entity_poly.entity_id
_entity_poly.type
_entity_poly.pdbx_seq_one_letter_code
_entity_poly.pdbx_strand_id
1 'polypeptide(L)'
;MCVQVLQSFDVSALSQLYGDIDDVDLFVLGLAEKPKPPRGALVGPTFACIIGKQFQKTRRGDRFWYENFFVPSAFTLEQLNEIRRISLARIVCDNTDQLTKIQPNVFALADEFGNCEMPCNSTIIDQVDYSQWIDQEPRLKLPITKETLEKAIRLGAETAKRLNAAEAVRIRKQ
;
A
#
# COMPACT_ATOMS: atom_id res chain seq x y z
N MET A 1 7.66 -28.35 -8.48
CA MET A 1 8.75 -28.11 -7.50
C MET A 1 9.50 -26.84 -7.93
N CYS A 2 9.99 -25.99 -7.02
CA CYS A 2 10.64 -24.70 -7.33
C CYS A 2 12.17 -24.73 -7.23
N VAL A 3 12.75 -25.82 -6.74
CA VAL A 3 14.19 -25.91 -6.46
C VAL A 3 14.96 -26.18 -7.75
N GLN A 4 15.97 -25.36 -8.04
CA GLN A 4 16.96 -25.60 -9.08
C GLN A 4 18.37 -25.56 -8.48
N VAL A 5 19.23 -26.52 -8.85
CA VAL A 5 20.57 -26.66 -8.27
C VAL A 5 21.46 -25.47 -8.65
N LEU A 6 22.21 -25.00 -7.65
CA LEU A 6 23.09 -23.82 -7.63
C LEU A 6 24.02 -23.74 -8.85
N GLN A 7 24.13 -22.55 -9.47
CA GLN A 7 25.09 -22.27 -10.56
C GLN A 7 26.22 -21.31 -10.16
N SER A 8 26.35 -21.00 -8.87
CA SER A 8 26.98 -19.75 -8.41
C SER A 8 27.82 -19.85 -7.15
N PHE A 9 27.53 -20.82 -6.29
CA PHE A 9 28.21 -21.01 -5.02
C PHE A 9 28.92 -22.36 -5.02
N ASP A 10 30.00 -22.46 -4.25
CA ASP A 10 30.73 -23.72 -4.09
C ASP A 10 29.86 -24.72 -3.30
N VAL A 11 29.17 -25.58 -4.05
CA VAL A 11 28.33 -26.66 -3.52
C VAL A 11 29.13 -27.55 -2.56
N SER A 12 30.44 -27.71 -2.81
CA SER A 12 31.29 -28.56 -1.97
C SER A 12 31.52 -27.95 -0.59
N ALA A 13 31.66 -26.62 -0.50
CA ALA A 13 31.80 -25.92 0.78
C ALA A 13 30.52 -26.02 1.63
N LEU A 14 29.34 -25.91 1.00
CA LEU A 14 28.06 -26.09 1.69
C LEU A 14 27.85 -27.53 2.15
N SER A 15 28.12 -28.50 1.28
CA SER A 15 28.01 -29.91 1.63
C SER A 15 28.98 -30.32 2.75
N GLN A 16 30.19 -29.75 2.80
CA GLN A 16 31.11 -29.99 3.92
C GLN A 16 30.60 -29.42 5.25
N LEU A 17 29.93 -28.26 5.21
CA LEU A 17 29.43 -27.60 6.41
C LEU A 17 28.15 -28.27 6.97
N TYR A 18 27.25 -28.72 6.08
CA TYR A 18 25.95 -29.30 6.46
C TYR A 18 25.94 -30.84 6.47
N GLY A 19 27.00 -31.50 5.96
CA GLY A 19 27.08 -32.95 5.80
C GLY A 19 26.60 -33.42 4.43
N ASP A 20 25.48 -32.88 3.96
CA ASP A 20 24.94 -33.08 2.61
C ASP A 20 24.40 -31.75 2.04
N ILE A 21 24.29 -31.65 0.72
CA ILE A 21 23.66 -30.49 0.07
C ILE A 21 22.15 -30.41 0.33
N ASP A 22 21.50 -31.57 0.51
CA ASP A 22 20.06 -31.65 0.76
C ASP A 22 19.68 -31.20 2.19
N ASP A 23 20.66 -31.13 3.10
CA ASP A 23 20.51 -30.66 4.48
C ASP A 23 20.65 -29.14 4.62
N VAL A 24 20.99 -28.42 3.54
CA VAL A 24 21.18 -26.96 3.58
C VAL A 24 19.83 -26.24 3.62
N ASP A 25 19.71 -25.29 4.53
CA ASP A 25 18.51 -24.47 4.67
C ASP A 25 18.12 -23.76 3.36
N LEU A 26 16.82 -23.77 3.04
CA LEU A 26 16.26 -23.12 1.87
C LEU A 26 16.70 -21.66 1.73
N PHE A 27 16.78 -20.93 2.84
CA PHE A 27 17.16 -19.52 2.82
C PHE A 27 18.62 -19.33 2.38
N VAL A 28 19.53 -20.18 2.87
CA VAL A 28 20.95 -20.18 2.51
C VAL A 28 21.10 -20.54 1.03
N LEU A 29 20.44 -21.61 0.56
CA LEU A 29 20.47 -22.01 -0.85
C LEU A 29 19.90 -20.93 -1.77
N GLY A 30 18.75 -20.35 -1.43
CA GLY A 30 18.11 -19.34 -2.26
C GLY A 30 18.92 -18.04 -2.39
N LEU A 31 19.68 -17.66 -1.36
CA LEU A 31 20.64 -16.55 -1.43
C LEU A 31 21.92 -16.91 -2.18
N ALA A 32 22.33 -18.18 -2.12
CA ALA A 32 23.52 -18.65 -2.80
C ALA A 32 23.35 -18.70 -4.33
N GLU A 33 22.12 -18.75 -4.85
CA GLU A 33 21.81 -18.76 -6.28
C GLU A 33 22.14 -17.45 -7.01
N LYS A 34 22.70 -17.56 -8.21
CA LYS A 34 22.86 -16.43 -9.14
C LYS A 34 21.49 -15.90 -9.57
N PRO A 35 21.30 -14.58 -9.64
CA PRO A 35 20.08 -14.01 -10.17
C PRO A 35 19.72 -14.53 -11.57
N LYS A 36 18.44 -14.83 -11.79
CA LYS A 36 17.97 -15.45 -13.04
C LYS A 36 18.04 -14.44 -14.22
N PRO A 37 18.68 -14.76 -15.36
CA PRO A 37 18.59 -13.96 -16.58
C PRO A 37 17.17 -13.98 -17.18
N PRO A 38 16.69 -12.92 -17.87
CA PRO A 38 17.40 -11.74 -18.34
C PRO A 38 17.25 -10.48 -17.44
N ARG A 39 18.30 -9.63 -17.50
CA ARG A 39 18.52 -8.27 -16.97
C ARG A 39 17.55 -7.74 -15.89
N GLY A 40 18.05 -7.66 -14.66
CA GLY A 40 17.47 -6.85 -13.57
C GLY A 40 16.92 -7.64 -12.38
N ALA A 41 16.84 -8.98 -12.47
CA ALA A 41 16.45 -9.79 -11.32
C ALA A 41 17.50 -9.69 -10.19
N LEU A 42 17.02 -9.60 -8.95
CA LEU A 42 17.86 -9.56 -7.74
C LEU A 42 17.97 -10.93 -7.04
N VAL A 43 17.16 -11.90 -7.46
CA VAL A 43 17.07 -13.23 -6.81
C VAL A 43 17.24 -14.36 -7.82
N GLY A 44 17.75 -15.49 -7.33
CA GLY A 44 17.89 -16.72 -8.09
C GLY A 44 16.57 -17.40 -8.49
N PRO A 45 16.62 -18.43 -9.34
CA PRO A 45 15.43 -19.13 -9.84
C PRO A 45 14.52 -19.71 -8.75
N THR A 46 15.05 -20.23 -7.64
CA THR A 46 14.25 -20.82 -6.57
C THR A 46 13.43 -19.75 -5.85
N PHE A 47 14.08 -18.66 -5.41
CA PHE A 47 13.37 -17.52 -4.82
C PHE A 47 12.44 -16.83 -5.82
N ALA A 48 12.83 -16.66 -7.08
CA ALA A 48 11.94 -16.13 -8.11
C ALA A 48 10.67 -16.97 -8.26
N CYS A 49 10.78 -18.30 -8.22
CA CYS A 49 9.63 -19.21 -8.28
C CYS A 49 8.74 -19.10 -7.05
N ILE A 50 9.32 -19.11 -5.84
CA ILE A 50 8.57 -19.05 -4.57
C ILE A 50 7.88 -17.69 -4.44
N ILE A 51 8.62 -16.61 -4.59
CA ILE A 51 8.13 -15.22 -4.52
C ILE A 51 7.05 -15.00 -5.57
N GLY A 52 7.31 -15.37 -6.83
CA GLY A 52 6.35 -15.20 -7.93
C GLY A 52 5.05 -15.97 -7.71
N LYS A 53 5.12 -17.21 -7.22
CA LYS A 53 3.91 -17.98 -6.87
C LYS A 53 3.16 -17.37 -5.70
N GLN A 54 3.86 -16.87 -4.69
CA GLN A 54 3.21 -16.23 -3.54
C GLN A 54 2.49 -14.95 -3.98
N PHE A 55 3.14 -14.05 -4.70
CA PHE A 55 2.51 -12.83 -5.24
C PHE A 55 1.33 -13.15 -6.16
N GLN A 56 1.44 -14.17 -7.01
CA GLN A 56 0.34 -14.61 -7.86
C GLN A 56 -0.87 -15.07 -7.04
N LYS A 57 -0.64 -15.87 -5.99
CA LYS A 57 -1.69 -16.36 -5.10
C LYS A 57 -2.33 -15.22 -4.31
N THR A 58 -1.53 -14.30 -3.76
CA THR A 58 -2.03 -13.13 -3.04
C THR A 58 -2.90 -12.27 -3.97
N ARG A 59 -2.43 -11.97 -5.18
CA ARG A 59 -3.19 -11.18 -6.15
C ARG A 59 -4.51 -11.84 -6.55
N ARG A 60 -4.49 -13.13 -6.88
CA ARG A 60 -5.69 -13.87 -7.34
C ARG A 60 -6.66 -14.22 -6.22
N GLY A 61 -6.16 -14.41 -5.01
CA GLY A 61 -6.95 -14.76 -3.83
C GLY A 61 -7.57 -13.56 -3.11
N ASP A 62 -7.12 -12.35 -3.43
CA ASP A 62 -7.66 -11.13 -2.84
C ASP A 62 -8.94 -10.68 -3.57
N ARG A 63 -10.06 -10.79 -2.86
CA ARG A 63 -11.36 -10.31 -3.33
C ARG A 63 -11.35 -8.82 -3.64
N PHE A 64 -10.55 -8.05 -2.91
CA PHE A 64 -10.43 -6.59 -3.00
C PHE A 64 -9.21 -6.13 -3.81
N TRP A 65 -8.58 -7.02 -4.60
CA TRP A 65 -7.54 -6.59 -5.53
C TRP A 65 -8.06 -5.45 -6.40
N TYR A 66 -7.33 -4.33 -6.43
CA TYR A 66 -7.84 -3.05 -6.95
C TYR A 66 -8.22 -3.08 -8.45
N GLU A 67 -7.70 -4.04 -9.23
CA GLU A 67 -8.06 -4.20 -10.65
C GLU A 67 -9.22 -5.18 -10.87
N ASN A 68 -9.76 -5.78 -9.81
CA ASN A 68 -10.93 -6.63 -9.93
C ASN A 68 -12.15 -5.82 -10.36
N PHE A 69 -12.99 -6.41 -11.21
CA PHE A 69 -14.21 -5.80 -11.74
C PHE A 69 -15.48 -6.27 -11.02
N PHE A 70 -15.36 -7.03 -9.93
CA PHE A 70 -16.50 -7.58 -9.19
C PHE A 70 -17.10 -6.54 -8.23
N VAL A 71 -18.35 -6.14 -8.48
CA VAL A 71 -19.16 -5.28 -7.60
C VAL A 71 -19.47 -6.01 -6.28
N PRO A 72 -19.48 -5.33 -5.12
CA PRO A 72 -19.36 -3.88 -4.89
C PRO A 72 -17.93 -3.38 -4.64
N SER A 73 -16.91 -4.19 -4.88
CA SER A 73 -15.53 -3.88 -4.49
C SER A 73 -14.66 -3.35 -5.63
N ALA A 74 -15.23 -3.21 -6.83
CA ALA A 74 -14.55 -2.69 -8.00
C ALA A 74 -14.50 -1.16 -7.99
N PHE A 75 -13.36 -0.60 -8.39
CA PHE A 75 -13.25 0.81 -8.77
C PHE A 75 -13.91 1.04 -10.14
N THR A 76 -14.34 2.29 -10.42
CA THR A 76 -14.71 2.68 -11.78
C THR A 76 -13.47 2.74 -12.68
N LEU A 77 -13.67 2.79 -13.99
CA LEU A 77 -12.55 2.88 -14.93
C LEU A 77 -11.75 4.17 -14.73
N GLU A 78 -12.44 5.28 -14.43
CA GLU A 78 -11.86 6.59 -14.17
C GLU A 78 -11.01 6.56 -12.90
N GLN A 79 -11.54 5.99 -11.81
CA GLN A 79 -10.82 5.76 -10.57
C GLN A 79 -9.59 4.87 -10.78
N LEU A 80 -9.72 3.79 -11.55
CA LEU A 80 -8.61 2.88 -11.83
C LEU A 80 -7.50 3.55 -12.65
N ASN A 81 -7.85 4.45 -13.58
CA ASN A 81 -6.88 5.23 -14.33
C ASN A 81 -6.08 6.16 -13.42
N GLU A 82 -6.74 6.82 -12.45
CA GLU A 82 -6.04 7.64 -11.46
C GLU A 82 -5.13 6.82 -10.55
N ILE A 83 -5.56 5.65 -10.07
CA ILE A 83 -4.71 4.75 -9.28
C ILE A 83 -3.46 4.32 -10.06
N ARG A 84 -3.59 4.01 -11.36
CA ARG A 84 -2.47 3.55 -12.21
C ARG A 84 -1.41 4.61 -12.48
N ARG A 85 -1.75 5.89 -12.34
CA ARG A 85 -0.81 7.01 -12.51
C ARG A 85 0.01 7.29 -11.26
N ILE A 86 -0.38 6.73 -10.11
CA ILE A 86 0.33 6.91 -8.85
C ILE A 86 1.75 6.35 -8.98
N SER A 87 2.73 7.18 -8.61
CA SER A 87 4.12 6.77 -8.44
C SER A 87 4.53 6.86 -6.97
N LEU A 88 5.51 6.06 -6.56
CA LEU A 88 6.09 6.21 -5.22
C LEU A 88 6.71 7.60 -5.02
N ALA A 89 7.29 8.18 -6.08
CA ALA A 89 7.79 9.55 -6.08
C ALA A 89 6.71 10.57 -5.67
N ARG A 90 5.50 10.45 -6.24
CA ARG A 90 4.35 11.30 -5.87
C ARG A 90 4.00 11.13 -4.40
N ILE A 91 3.92 9.89 -3.91
CA ILE A 91 3.60 9.61 -2.51
C ILE A 91 4.60 10.29 -1.57
N VAL A 92 5.90 10.19 -1.85
CA VAL A 92 6.93 10.85 -1.02
C VAL A 92 6.79 12.38 -1.09
N CYS A 93 6.60 12.94 -2.28
CA CYS A 93 6.42 14.39 -2.46
C CYS A 93 5.20 14.95 -1.74
N ASP A 94 4.08 14.22 -1.66
CA ASP A 94 2.86 14.68 -0.97
C ASP A 94 2.97 14.61 0.56
N ASN A 95 3.90 13.81 1.10
CA ASN A 95 3.98 13.50 2.52
C ASN A 95 5.29 13.97 3.18
N THR A 96 6.09 14.79 2.50
CA THR A 96 7.39 15.28 3.02
C THR A 96 7.56 16.78 2.77
N ASP A 97 7.64 17.57 3.84
CA ASP A 97 7.69 19.04 3.74
C ASP A 97 9.00 19.59 3.16
N GLN A 98 10.13 18.94 3.43
CA GLN A 98 11.46 19.44 3.06
C GLN A 98 11.93 18.93 1.69
N LEU A 99 11.25 17.92 1.13
CA LEU A 99 11.64 17.28 -0.12
C LEU A 99 11.00 18.05 -1.29
N THR A 100 11.81 18.81 -2.02
CA THR A 100 11.34 19.59 -3.18
C THR A 100 11.60 18.93 -4.53
N LYS A 101 12.52 17.97 -4.57
CA LYS A 101 12.91 17.22 -5.77
C LYS A 101 13.10 15.75 -5.44
N ILE A 102 12.78 14.88 -6.40
CA ILE A 102 13.00 13.44 -6.33
C ILE A 102 13.07 12.85 -7.74
N GLN A 103 13.76 11.73 -7.89
CA GLN A 103 13.77 10.98 -9.14
C GLN A 103 12.41 10.30 -9.41
N PRO A 104 11.93 10.22 -10.66
CA PRO A 104 10.66 9.57 -10.99
C PRO A 104 10.59 8.09 -10.59
N ASN A 105 11.66 7.32 -10.81
CA ASN A 105 11.73 5.92 -10.41
C ASN A 105 12.57 5.77 -9.12
N VAL A 106 11.88 5.74 -7.98
CA VAL A 106 12.49 5.65 -6.65
C VAL A 106 13.19 4.30 -6.40
N PHE A 107 12.86 3.25 -7.17
CA PHE A 107 13.50 1.95 -7.02
C PHE A 107 14.86 1.83 -7.74
N ALA A 108 15.19 2.81 -8.58
CA ALA A 108 16.48 2.89 -9.25
C ALA A 108 17.31 4.05 -8.68
N LEU A 109 18.63 3.93 -8.78
CA LEU A 109 19.52 5.04 -8.49
C LEU A 109 19.23 6.19 -9.46
N ALA A 110 19.40 7.42 -8.98
CA ALA A 110 19.30 8.59 -9.83
C ALA A 110 20.47 8.59 -10.84
N ASP A 111 20.19 9.05 -12.05
CA ASP A 111 21.19 9.20 -13.12
C ASP A 111 20.87 10.42 -13.98
N GLU A 112 21.82 10.81 -14.84
CA GLU A 112 21.67 11.98 -15.71
C GLU A 112 20.92 11.68 -17.03
N PHE A 113 20.60 10.41 -17.31
CA PHE A 113 20.16 9.96 -18.62
C PHE A 113 18.66 9.63 -18.70
N GLY A 114 17.99 9.40 -17.57
CA GLY A 114 16.57 9.05 -17.54
C GLY A 114 15.91 9.00 -16.15
N ASN A 115 16.67 9.04 -15.06
CA ASN A 115 16.14 9.03 -13.70
C ASN A 115 16.70 10.17 -12.83
N CYS A 116 16.86 11.36 -13.41
CA CYS A 116 17.35 12.53 -12.68
C CYS A 116 16.30 13.07 -11.72
N GLU A 117 16.75 13.78 -10.69
CA GLU A 117 15.85 14.43 -9.73
C GLU A 117 15.05 15.55 -10.39
N MET A 118 13.73 15.47 -10.28
CA MET A 118 12.79 16.44 -10.82
C MET A 118 12.03 17.13 -9.69
N PRO A 119 11.66 18.41 -9.84
CA PRO A 119 10.77 19.07 -8.90
C PRO A 119 9.48 18.29 -8.68
N CYS A 120 9.03 18.22 -7.43
CA CYS A 120 7.78 17.53 -7.05
C CYS A 120 6.53 18.13 -7.73
N ASN A 121 6.60 19.36 -8.25
CA ASN A 121 5.53 20.01 -8.99
C ASN A 121 5.66 19.86 -10.52
N SER A 122 6.62 19.06 -11.01
CA SER A 122 6.80 18.81 -12.43
C SER A 122 5.69 17.93 -13.00
N THR A 123 5.44 18.05 -14.30
CA THR A 123 4.44 17.23 -15.03
C THR A 123 4.87 15.77 -15.22
N ILE A 124 6.09 15.39 -14.80
CA ILE A 124 6.57 14.01 -14.84
C ILE A 124 6.06 13.23 -13.61
N ILE A 125 5.88 13.93 -12.47
CA ILE A 125 5.38 13.35 -11.22
C ILE A 125 3.90 13.69 -11.08
N ASP A 126 3.07 12.90 -11.75
CA ASP A 126 1.62 13.06 -11.81
C ASP A 126 0.98 13.16 -10.41
N GLN A 127 -0.01 14.04 -10.27
CA GLN A 127 -0.89 14.13 -9.11
C GLN A 127 -2.16 13.33 -9.32
N VAL A 128 -2.73 12.84 -8.22
CA VAL A 128 -3.99 12.09 -8.25
C VAL A 128 -5.17 13.06 -8.33
N ASP A 129 -6.04 12.85 -9.32
CA ASP A 129 -7.32 13.54 -9.40
C ASP A 129 -8.38 12.83 -8.53
N TYR A 130 -8.58 13.33 -7.31
CA TYR A 130 -9.59 12.81 -6.39
C TYR A 130 -11.03 13.17 -6.78
N SER A 131 -11.26 13.96 -7.84
CA SER A 131 -12.62 14.27 -8.29
C SER A 131 -13.41 13.02 -8.72
N GLN A 132 -12.71 11.95 -9.12
CA GLN A 132 -13.29 10.66 -9.50
C GLN A 132 -13.91 9.89 -8.31
N TRP A 133 -13.68 10.32 -7.06
CA TRP A 133 -14.24 9.74 -5.84
C TRP A 133 -15.37 10.58 -5.23
N ILE A 134 -15.83 11.62 -5.93
CA ILE A 134 -16.98 12.39 -5.46
C ILE A 134 -18.22 11.49 -5.50
N ASP A 135 -18.87 11.31 -4.34
CA ASP A 135 -20.11 10.56 -4.24
C ASP A 135 -21.16 11.14 -5.19
N GLN A 136 -21.77 10.26 -5.99
CA GLN A 136 -22.90 10.64 -6.84
C GLN A 136 -24.20 10.76 -6.06
N GLU A 137 -24.20 10.43 -4.77
CA GLU A 137 -25.33 10.68 -3.91
C GLU A 137 -25.57 12.19 -3.84
N PRO A 138 -26.80 12.65 -4.10
CA PRO A 138 -27.11 14.05 -3.92
C PRO A 138 -26.83 14.40 -2.46
N ARG A 139 -26.02 15.44 -2.23
CA ARG A 139 -25.87 16.01 -0.88
C ARG A 139 -27.27 16.19 -0.32
N LEU A 140 -27.61 15.43 0.70
CA LEU A 140 -28.88 15.59 1.39
C LEU A 140 -28.92 17.03 1.88
N LYS A 141 -29.66 17.87 1.17
CA LYS A 141 -30.04 19.19 1.66
C LYS A 141 -31.06 18.95 2.74
N LEU A 142 -30.59 18.52 3.91
CA LEU A 142 -31.41 18.55 5.11
C LEU A 142 -31.82 20.02 5.26
N PRO A 143 -33.12 20.34 5.32
CA PRO A 143 -33.54 21.68 5.69
C PRO A 143 -33.17 21.86 7.15
N ILE A 144 -31.92 22.21 7.42
CA ILE A 144 -31.49 22.65 8.74
C ILE A 144 -32.12 24.03 8.91
N THR A 145 -33.38 24.03 9.35
CA THR A 145 -34.07 25.24 9.75
C THR A 145 -33.47 25.72 11.06
N LYS A 146 -33.57 27.02 11.31
CA LYS A 146 -33.19 27.61 12.60
C LYS A 146 -33.89 26.88 13.75
N GLU A 147 -35.15 26.50 13.57
CA GLU A 147 -35.94 25.74 14.54
C GLU A 147 -35.36 24.35 14.81
N THR A 148 -34.85 23.67 13.78
CA THR A 148 -34.20 22.36 13.91
C THR A 148 -32.91 22.48 14.72
N LEU A 149 -32.12 23.52 14.45
CA LEU A 149 -30.88 23.80 15.19
C LEU A 149 -31.17 24.17 16.65
N GLU A 150 -32.14 25.04 16.90
CA GLU A 150 -32.59 25.42 18.25
C GLU A 150 -33.12 24.21 19.02
N LYS A 151 -33.91 23.35 18.37
CA LYS A 151 -34.40 22.09 18.96
C LYS A 151 -33.24 21.15 19.30
N ALA A 152 -32.25 21.00 18.42
CA ALA A 152 -31.09 20.15 18.67
C ALA A 152 -30.25 20.67 19.86
N ILE A 153 -30.01 21.98 19.92
CA ILE A 153 -29.30 22.62 21.05
C ILE A 153 -30.07 22.40 22.36
N ARG A 154 -31.40 22.60 22.34
CA ARG A 154 -32.24 22.39 23.52
C ARG A 154 -32.19 20.95 24.01
N LEU A 155 -32.36 19.98 23.11
CA LEU A 155 -32.29 18.55 23.44
C LEU A 155 -30.90 18.16 23.97
N GLY A 156 -29.83 18.71 23.37
CA GLY A 156 -28.47 18.51 23.84
C GLY A 156 -28.25 19.05 25.25
N ALA A 157 -28.70 20.27 25.53
CA ALA A 157 -28.60 20.88 26.87
C ALA A 157 -29.40 20.12 27.92
N GLU A 158 -30.60 19.64 27.58
CA GLU A 158 -31.45 18.84 28.47
C GLU A 158 -30.82 17.47 28.77
N THR A 159 -30.27 16.83 27.74
CA THR A 159 -29.54 15.56 27.87
C THR A 159 -28.29 15.73 28.73
N ALA A 160 -27.51 16.79 28.52
CA ALA A 160 -26.33 17.09 29.33
C ALA A 160 -26.70 17.29 30.82
N LYS A 161 -27.77 18.05 31.10
CA LYS A 161 -28.29 18.20 32.47
C LYS A 161 -28.68 16.87 33.09
N ARG A 162 -29.40 16.02 32.34
CA ARG A 162 -29.81 14.69 32.82
C ARG A 162 -28.61 13.79 33.12
N LEU A 163 -27.59 13.80 32.26
CA LEU A 163 -26.36 13.05 32.47
C LEU A 163 -25.61 13.54 33.70
N ASN A 164 -25.42 14.85 33.84
CA ASN A 164 -24.76 15.45 35.00
C ASN A 164 -25.49 15.13 36.32
N ALA A 165 -26.83 15.15 36.32
CA ALA A 165 -27.61 14.78 37.50
C ALA A 165 -27.46 13.29 37.84
N ALA A 166 -27.49 12.41 36.84
CA ALA A 166 -27.27 10.99 37.03
C ALA A 166 -25.85 10.69 37.54
N GLU A 167 -24.83 11.40 37.04
CA GLU A 167 -23.45 11.32 37.49
C GLU A 167 -23.30 11.81 38.94
N ALA A 168 -23.88 12.95 39.30
CA ALA A 168 -23.88 13.44 40.68
C ALA A 168 -24.53 12.45 41.67
N VAL A 169 -25.61 11.77 41.26
CA VAL A 169 -26.23 10.71 42.07
C VAL A 169 -25.32 9.49 42.21
N ARG A 170 -24.58 9.11 41.15
CA ARG A 170 -23.60 8.01 41.20
C ARG A 170 -22.44 8.33 42.14
N ILE A 171 -21.88 9.54 42.05
CA ILE A 171 -20.78 10.01 42.91
C ILE A 171 -21.21 10.00 44.39
N ARG A 172 -22.43 10.44 44.71
CA ARG A 172 -22.95 10.43 46.10
C ARG A 172 -23.21 9.04 46.68
N LYS A 173 -23.26 7.99 45.85
CA LYS A 173 -23.49 6.61 46.27
C LYS A 173 -22.19 5.82 46.49
N GLN A 174 -21.05 6.37 46.09
CA GLN A 174 -19.72 5.87 46.45
C GLN A 174 -19.31 6.47 47.80
#